data_AF-A0A2L1C9P8-F1
#
_entry.id   AF-A0A2L1C9P8-F1
#
_cell.length_a   1.000
_cell.length_b   1.000
_cell.length_c   1.000
_cell.angle_alpha   90.00
_cell.angle_beta   90.00
_cell.angle_gamma   90.00
#
_symmetry.space_group_name_H-M   'P 1'
#
loop_
_entity.id
_entity.type
_entity.pdbx_description
1 polymer ?
#
loop_
_entity_poly.entity_id
_entity_poly.type
_entity_poly.pdbx_seq_one_letter_code
_entity_poly.pdbx_strand_id
1 'polypeptide(L)'
;MLFRKLSTIERVYNIGMEHDSINYVFNYITNFIKESERDLVKLYDLKVLDKIVINDIMTKDLVVLDEEESIDELGKLIKQYRHMGYPVFNSNKELVGIVTFDDLRTKKSSMSRLKKLKIKDIMTKKDEIVSISPYSSASEAQKIMVEYDIGRVLVVDDGKLKGIVTKGDIVRTSEIYNPEPKINKCSHITNIYFYGDNPKKVEELAEEIIVLMGARGYIISEKEDFIEISDREWEPIAKIMKRNGKIDHISIDTKLINILELNIIKEVLKLIEKPKFEEVIITDHITLVDEKSAIQRIITDVTMFEKSMKTFGTITVRIDF
;
A
#
# COMPACT_ATOMS: atom_id res chain seq x y z
N MET A 1 0.68 32.19 14.94
CA MET A 1 -0.60 31.83 14.28
C MET A 1 -0.30 31.23 12.91
N LEU A 2 0.20 29.98 12.88
CA LEU A 2 0.55 29.25 11.66
C LEU A 2 0.46 27.72 11.92
N PHE A 3 -0.65 27.31 12.54
CA PHE A 3 -1.16 25.94 12.49
C PHE A 3 -2.35 25.96 11.53
N ARG A 4 -2.07 25.94 10.22
CA ARG A 4 -3.10 25.74 9.19
C ARG A 4 -3.01 24.29 8.73
N LYS A 5 -3.98 23.48 9.19
CA LYS A 5 -4.57 22.30 8.55
C LYS A 5 -3.73 21.67 7.42
N LEU A 6 -2.92 20.67 7.76
CA LEU A 6 -2.57 19.59 6.83
C LEU A 6 -3.66 18.52 6.93
N SER A 7 -4.91 18.85 6.55
CA SER A 7 -6.04 17.94 6.78
C SER A 7 -6.34 16.97 5.63
N THR A 8 -5.59 17.02 4.52
CA THR A 8 -5.82 16.13 3.37
C THR A 8 -4.62 16.22 2.42
N ILE A 9 -3.89 15.13 2.14
CA ILE A 9 -3.00 15.06 0.97
C ILE A 9 -3.72 14.22 -0.08
N GLU A 10 -4.59 14.87 -0.85
CA GLU A 10 -5.26 14.24 -1.98
C GLU A 10 -4.20 13.94 -3.07
N ARG A 11 -3.93 12.65 -3.31
CA ARG A 11 -3.16 12.20 -4.48
C ARG A 11 -4.09 11.51 -5.47
N VAL A 12 -4.56 12.26 -6.46
CA VAL A 12 -5.31 11.72 -7.60
C VAL A 12 -4.36 11.03 -8.56
N TYR A 13 -4.47 9.71 -8.64
CA TYR A 13 -3.91 8.93 -9.75
C TYR A 13 -4.98 8.85 -10.82
N ASN A 14 -4.64 9.15 -12.08
CA ASN A 14 -5.53 8.93 -13.22
C ASN A 14 -4.95 7.79 -14.05
N ILE A 15 -5.57 6.62 -13.99
CA ILE A 15 -5.15 5.47 -14.79
C ILE A 15 -6.09 5.33 -15.97
N GLY A 16 -5.60 5.63 -17.17
CA GLY A 16 -6.31 5.41 -18.43
C GLY A 16 -6.26 3.93 -18.82
N MET A 17 -7.43 3.29 -18.87
CA MET A 17 -7.58 1.94 -19.38
C MET A 17 -8.16 1.96 -20.78
N GLU A 18 -7.65 1.14 -21.70
CA GLU A 18 -8.19 1.03 -23.05
C GLU A 18 -8.47 -0.45 -23.37
N HIS A 19 -9.75 -0.84 -23.44
CA HIS A 19 -10.14 -2.22 -23.76
C HIS A 19 -11.53 -2.32 -24.42
N ASP A 20 -11.77 -3.39 -25.18
CA ASP A 20 -13.02 -3.64 -25.91
C ASP A 20 -14.10 -4.35 -25.07
N SER A 21 -13.85 -4.60 -23.77
CA SER A 21 -14.78 -5.35 -22.91
C SER A 21 -14.83 -4.74 -21.53
N ILE A 22 -16.05 -4.44 -21.08
CA ILE A 22 -16.32 -3.90 -19.74
C ILE A 22 -15.86 -4.87 -18.66
N ASN A 23 -15.98 -6.18 -18.91
CA ASN A 23 -15.55 -7.22 -17.97
C ASN A 23 -14.04 -7.15 -17.67
N TYR A 24 -13.22 -6.79 -18.66
CA TYR A 24 -11.79 -6.60 -18.46
C TYR A 24 -11.51 -5.39 -17.57
N VAL A 25 -12.21 -4.29 -17.80
CA VAL A 25 -12.12 -3.06 -17.00
C VAL A 25 -12.47 -3.36 -15.54
N PHE A 26 -13.56 -4.08 -15.27
CA PHE A 26 -13.95 -4.49 -13.92
C PHE A 26 -12.94 -5.41 -13.22
N ASN A 27 -12.38 -6.39 -13.95
CA ASN A 27 -11.34 -7.26 -13.39
C ASN A 27 -10.09 -6.46 -13.00
N TYR A 28 -9.71 -5.49 -13.82
CA TYR A 28 -8.58 -4.61 -13.54
C TYR A 28 -8.85 -3.75 -12.31
N ILE A 29 -10.02 -3.11 -12.20
CA ILE A 29 -10.43 -2.34 -11.02
C ILE A 29 -10.36 -3.21 -9.77
N THR A 30 -10.86 -4.44 -9.83
CA THR A 30 -10.82 -5.39 -8.70
C THR A 30 -9.39 -5.71 -8.27
N ASN A 31 -8.48 -5.90 -9.22
CA ASN A 31 -7.07 -6.13 -8.91
C ASN A 31 -6.40 -4.87 -8.35
N PHE A 32 -6.69 -3.71 -8.93
CA PHE A 32 -6.19 -2.43 -8.48
C PHE A 32 -6.60 -2.10 -7.04
N ILE A 33 -7.86 -2.39 -6.68
CA ILE A 33 -8.37 -2.29 -5.30
C ILE A 33 -7.55 -3.17 -4.36
N LYS A 34 -7.32 -4.44 -4.71
CA LYS A 34 -6.50 -5.37 -3.90
C LYS A 34 -5.06 -4.92 -3.75
N GLU A 35 -4.47 -4.35 -4.81
CA GLU A 35 -3.11 -3.81 -4.76
C GLU A 35 -3.06 -2.57 -3.85
N SER A 36 -4.07 -1.69 -3.97
CA SER A 36 -4.20 -0.49 -3.13
C SER A 36 -4.33 -0.82 -1.65
N GLU A 37 -5.05 -1.88 -1.27
CA GLU A 37 -5.10 -2.37 0.12
C GLU A 37 -3.71 -2.71 0.67
N ARG A 38 -2.84 -3.35 -0.14
CA ARG A 38 -1.48 -3.70 0.29
C ARG A 38 -0.60 -2.45 0.44
N ASP A 39 -0.73 -1.50 -0.47
CA ASP A 39 0.04 -0.26 -0.40
C ASP A 39 -0.38 0.61 0.78
N LEU A 40 -1.67 0.59 1.12
CA LEU A 40 -2.19 1.21 2.34
C LEU A 40 -1.59 0.63 3.63
N VAL A 41 -1.47 -0.70 3.75
CA VAL A 41 -0.79 -1.34 4.89
C VAL A 41 0.64 -0.83 5.01
N LYS A 42 1.39 -0.80 3.90
CA LYS A 42 2.78 -0.31 3.91
C LYS A 42 2.87 1.15 4.33
N LEU A 43 1.95 2.01 3.85
CA LEU A 43 1.90 3.41 4.25
C LEU A 43 1.59 3.58 5.74
N TYR A 44 0.70 2.74 6.27
CA TYR A 44 0.40 2.70 7.71
C TYR A 44 1.62 2.27 8.53
N ASP A 45 2.29 1.18 8.13
CA ASP A 45 3.52 0.69 8.78
C ASP A 45 4.59 1.79 8.81
N LEU A 46 4.78 2.52 7.70
CA LEU A 46 5.70 3.66 7.64
C LEU A 46 5.32 4.77 8.63
N LYS A 47 4.03 5.12 8.77
CA LYS A 47 3.57 6.11 9.76
C LYS A 47 3.78 5.64 11.21
N VAL A 48 3.66 4.33 11.48
CA VAL A 48 3.98 3.77 12.80
C VAL A 48 5.49 3.91 13.06
N LEU A 49 6.32 3.57 12.09
CA LEU A 49 7.77 3.71 12.16
C LEU A 49 8.25 5.17 12.28
N ASP A 50 7.53 6.13 11.72
CA ASP A 50 7.82 7.57 11.88
C ASP A 50 7.73 8.04 13.34
N LYS A 51 6.93 7.36 14.19
CA LYS A 51 6.76 7.70 15.61
C LYS A 51 7.85 7.09 16.52
N ILE A 52 8.64 6.15 16.00
CA ILE A 52 9.66 5.42 16.77
C ILE A 52 11.01 6.11 16.57
N VAL A 53 11.63 6.56 17.66
CA VAL A 53 12.93 7.23 17.63
C VAL A 53 14.06 6.21 17.71
N ILE A 54 15.11 6.39 16.89
CA ILE A 54 16.25 5.45 16.82
C ILE A 54 16.93 5.25 18.18
N ASN A 55 17.08 6.30 18.98
CA ASN A 55 17.68 6.21 20.32
C ASN A 55 16.99 5.20 21.25
N ASP A 56 15.72 4.93 21.03
CA ASP A 56 14.91 4.05 21.88
C ASP A 56 15.01 2.58 21.47
N ILE A 57 15.44 2.32 20.23
CA ILE A 57 15.55 0.95 19.67
C ILE A 57 16.99 0.51 19.37
N MET A 58 17.94 1.45 19.33
CA MET A 58 19.32 1.12 19.01
C MET A 58 20.00 0.30 20.12
N THR A 59 20.90 -0.59 19.73
CA THR A 59 21.81 -1.25 20.67
C THR A 59 22.91 -0.28 21.07
N LYS A 60 23.07 -0.06 22.38
CA LYS A 60 24.06 0.89 22.96
C LYS A 60 25.33 0.20 23.47
N ASP A 61 25.20 -1.02 23.97
CA ASP A 61 26.32 -1.84 24.43
C ASP A 61 26.94 -2.57 23.23
N LEU A 62 27.92 -1.92 22.61
CA LEU A 62 28.51 -2.39 21.36
C LEU A 62 29.73 -3.27 21.61
N VAL A 63 29.75 -4.42 20.95
CA VAL A 63 30.99 -5.15 20.70
C VAL A 63 31.67 -4.51 19.49
N VAL A 64 32.94 -4.14 19.64
CA VAL A 64 33.74 -3.45 18.62
C VAL A 64 35.00 -4.25 18.31
N LEU A 65 35.59 -3.99 17.14
CA LEU A 65 36.90 -4.52 16.73
C LEU A 65 37.94 -3.39 16.64
N ASP A 66 39.20 -3.73 16.88
CA ASP A 66 40.33 -2.87 16.57
C ASP A 66 40.77 -3.08 15.10
N GLU A 67 41.17 -2.00 14.43
CA GLU A 67 41.51 -2.02 13.01
C GLU A 67 42.72 -2.92 12.67
N GLU A 68 43.59 -3.17 13.64
CA GLU A 68 44.78 -4.00 13.51
C GLU A 68 44.53 -5.48 13.83
N GLU A 69 43.33 -5.83 14.32
CA GLU A 69 42.95 -7.22 14.58
C GLU A 69 42.88 -8.06 13.31
N SER A 70 42.95 -9.38 13.49
CA SER A 70 42.89 -10.32 12.38
C SER A 70 41.46 -10.65 11.97
N ILE A 71 41.29 -11.12 10.73
CA ILE A 71 40.01 -11.67 10.25
C ILE A 71 39.50 -12.82 11.13
N ASP A 72 40.40 -13.61 11.74
CA ASP A 72 40.01 -14.71 12.63
C ASP A 72 39.28 -14.21 13.88
N GLU A 73 39.60 -13.01 14.38
CA GLU A 73 38.88 -12.40 15.51
C GLU A 73 37.45 -12.02 15.12
N LEU A 74 37.24 -11.42 13.94
CA LEU A 74 35.90 -11.18 13.42
C LEU A 74 35.11 -12.50 13.30
N GLY A 75 35.74 -13.58 12.81
CA GLY A 75 35.13 -14.90 12.75
C GLY A 75 34.72 -15.45 14.13
N LYS A 76 35.53 -15.23 15.16
CA LYS A 76 35.21 -15.60 16.55
C LYS A 76 34.02 -14.79 17.08
N LEU A 77 34.00 -13.47 16.87
CA LEU A 77 32.90 -12.62 17.30
C LEU A 77 31.58 -13.04 16.63
N ILE A 78 31.60 -13.25 15.31
CA ILE A 78 30.44 -13.76 14.55
C ILE A 78 29.95 -15.08 15.12
N LYS A 79 30.85 -16.00 15.47
CA LYS A 79 30.48 -17.30 16.06
C LYS A 79 29.90 -17.16 17.47
N GLN A 80 30.48 -16.28 18.28
CA GLN A 80 30.13 -16.09 19.69
C GLN A 80 28.83 -15.30 19.85
N TYR A 81 28.74 -14.12 19.24
CA TYR A 81 27.64 -13.18 19.43
C TYR A 81 26.56 -13.29 18.35
N ARG A 82 26.83 -14.00 17.25
CA ARG A 82 25.93 -14.13 16.09
C ARG A 82 25.58 -12.79 15.42
N HIS A 83 26.27 -11.71 15.75
CA HIS A 83 26.15 -10.45 15.01
C HIS A 83 26.96 -10.54 13.72
N MET A 84 26.38 -10.02 12.64
CA MET A 84 26.92 -10.11 11.28
C MET A 84 27.75 -8.88 10.87
N GLY A 85 28.00 -7.95 11.80
CA GLY A 85 28.86 -6.80 11.57
C GLY A 85 29.16 -6.02 12.85
N TYR A 86 30.31 -5.35 12.85
CA TYR A 86 30.92 -4.74 14.03
C TYR A 86 31.54 -3.39 13.66
N PRO A 87 31.35 -2.35 14.50
CA PRO A 87 32.11 -1.11 14.38
C PRO A 87 33.59 -1.36 14.60
N VAL A 88 34.43 -0.62 13.87
CA VAL A 88 35.89 -0.75 13.94
C VAL A 88 36.51 0.54 14.46
N PHE A 89 37.39 0.41 15.44
CA PHE A 89 38.07 1.51 16.10
C PHE A 89 39.58 1.44 15.88
N ASN A 90 40.25 2.58 15.93
CA ASN A 90 41.71 2.63 15.97
C ASN A 90 42.22 2.65 17.42
N SER A 91 43.55 2.60 17.56
CA SER A 91 44.24 2.72 18.85
C SER A 91 43.92 4.00 19.65
N ASN A 92 43.49 5.07 18.99
CA ASN A 92 43.06 6.33 19.62
C ASN A 92 41.60 6.30 20.10
N LYS A 93 40.91 5.16 19.99
CA LYS A 93 39.48 4.98 20.29
C LYS A 93 38.56 5.83 19.42
N GLU A 94 38.96 6.05 18.17
CA GLU A 94 38.14 6.72 17.17
C GLU A 94 37.49 5.68 16.26
N LEU A 95 36.20 5.88 15.94
CA LEU A 95 35.52 5.10 14.92
C LEU A 95 36.17 5.36 13.56
N VAL A 96 36.67 4.29 12.93
CA VAL A 96 37.36 4.33 11.63
C VAL A 96 36.69 3.50 10.53
N GLY A 97 35.74 2.64 10.89
CA GLY A 97 35.10 1.76 9.92
C GLY A 97 33.93 0.95 10.49
N ILE A 98 33.31 0.17 9.61
CA ILE A 98 32.46 -0.97 9.97
C ILE A 98 32.93 -2.17 9.15
N VAL A 99 32.94 -3.35 9.78
CA VAL A 99 33.21 -4.60 9.08
C VAL A 99 32.04 -5.55 9.25
N THR A 100 31.69 -6.25 8.19
CA THR A 100 30.54 -7.14 8.13
C THR A 100 30.92 -8.51 7.58
N PHE A 101 30.03 -9.48 7.74
CA PHE A 101 30.19 -10.81 7.15
C PHE A 101 30.26 -10.76 5.61
N ASP A 102 29.62 -9.77 4.98
CA ASP A 102 29.70 -9.62 3.52
C ASP A 102 31.09 -9.19 3.06
N ASP A 103 31.79 -8.38 3.84
CA ASP A 103 33.19 -7.97 3.56
C ASP A 103 34.15 -9.17 3.58
N LEU A 104 33.85 -10.19 4.38
CA LEU A 104 34.58 -11.46 4.36
C LEU A 104 34.31 -12.26 3.08
N ARG A 105 33.08 -12.22 2.58
CA ARG A 105 32.63 -13.01 1.42
C ARG A 105 33.12 -12.43 0.09
N THR A 106 33.19 -11.10 -0.03
CA THR A 106 33.55 -10.41 -1.27
C THR A 106 35.03 -10.59 -1.64
N LYS A 107 35.91 -10.78 -0.65
CA LYS A 107 37.33 -11.06 -0.86
C LYS A 107 37.55 -12.54 -1.23
N LYS A 108 37.24 -12.92 -2.48
CA LYS A 108 37.55 -14.25 -3.08
C LYS A 108 39.06 -14.55 -3.09
N SER A 109 39.59 -14.92 -1.92
CA SER A 109 41.02 -15.11 -1.69
C SER A 109 41.27 -16.50 -1.11
N SER A 110 42.36 -17.15 -1.50
CA SER A 110 42.84 -18.36 -0.84
C SER A 110 42.89 -18.16 0.69
N MET A 111 42.50 -19.19 1.47
CA MET A 111 42.57 -19.22 2.93
C MET A 111 43.94 -18.78 3.49
N SER A 112 45.02 -19.04 2.76
CA SER A 112 46.38 -18.63 3.14
C SER A 112 46.64 -17.12 3.08
N ARG A 113 45.86 -16.38 2.26
CA ARG A 113 45.99 -14.93 2.07
C ARG A 113 45.12 -14.16 3.07
N LEU A 114 43.95 -14.69 3.43
CA LEU A 114 43.05 -14.12 4.44
C LEU A 114 43.72 -14.04 5.82
N LYS A 115 44.55 -15.03 6.20
CA LYS A 115 45.28 -15.03 7.49
C LYS A 115 46.25 -13.86 7.68
N LYS A 116 46.67 -13.18 6.61
CA LYS A 116 47.59 -12.04 6.67
C LYS A 116 46.87 -10.69 6.66
N LEU A 117 45.58 -10.68 6.36
CA LEU A 117 44.79 -9.46 6.30
C LEU A 117 44.32 -9.07 7.70
N LYS A 118 44.26 -7.77 7.92
CA LYS A 118 43.71 -7.14 9.12
C LYS A 118 42.31 -6.62 8.85
N ILE A 119 41.56 -6.28 9.90
CA ILE A 119 40.22 -5.71 9.78
C ILE A 119 40.23 -4.44 8.90
N LYS A 120 41.24 -3.57 9.06
CA LYS A 120 41.39 -2.37 8.24
C LYS A 120 41.51 -2.64 6.73
N ASP A 121 41.91 -3.83 6.30
CA ASP A 121 42.09 -4.17 4.88
C ASP A 121 40.78 -4.59 4.20
N ILE A 122 39.74 -4.85 4.99
CA ILE A 122 38.44 -5.34 4.52
C ILE A 122 37.25 -4.50 4.96
N MET A 123 37.39 -3.67 6.00
CA MET A 123 36.31 -2.82 6.50
C MET A 123 35.88 -1.77 5.48
N THR A 124 34.60 -1.42 5.49
CA THR A 124 34.10 -0.15 4.93
C THR A 124 34.68 1.00 5.74
N LYS A 125 35.32 1.96 5.07
CA LYS A 125 36.03 3.07 5.72
C LYS A 125 35.06 4.14 6.18
N LYS A 126 35.44 4.91 7.20
CA LYS A 126 34.60 5.95 7.83
C LYS A 126 33.94 6.91 6.83
N ASP A 127 34.64 7.30 5.80
CA ASP A 127 34.20 8.19 4.72
C ASP A 127 33.13 7.57 3.80
N GLU A 128 33.02 6.24 3.79
CA GLU A 128 32.02 5.48 3.05
C GLU A 128 30.87 4.99 3.95
N ILE A 129 30.96 5.22 5.27
CA ILE A 129 29.93 4.76 6.21
C ILE A 129 28.67 5.61 6.05
N VAL A 130 27.58 4.91 5.75
CA VAL A 130 26.23 5.44 5.92
C VAL A 130 25.86 5.36 7.40
N SER A 131 25.50 6.50 8.00
CA SER A 131 25.13 6.62 9.41
C SER A 131 23.85 7.42 9.59
N ILE A 132 23.25 7.33 10.78
CA ILE A 132 22.00 8.04 11.13
C ILE A 132 22.11 8.71 12.49
N SER A 133 21.34 9.79 12.70
CA SER A 133 21.22 10.45 14.00
C SER A 133 20.41 9.60 14.97
N PRO A 134 20.71 9.62 16.28
CA PRO A 134 19.86 8.98 17.29
C PRO A 134 18.47 9.60 17.39
N TYR A 135 18.28 10.83 16.90
CA TYR A 135 17.00 11.54 16.93
C TYR A 135 16.14 11.29 15.68
N SER A 136 16.66 10.58 14.68
CA SER A 136 15.89 10.18 13.51
C SER A 136 14.82 9.14 13.86
N SER A 137 13.89 8.95 12.93
CA SER A 137 12.84 7.93 13.02
C SER A 137 13.30 6.56 12.50
N ALA A 138 12.59 5.49 12.91
CA ALA A 138 12.81 4.14 12.39
C ALA A 138 12.50 4.02 10.88
N SER A 139 11.55 4.82 10.39
CA SER A 139 11.21 4.93 8.95
C SER A 139 12.37 5.51 8.13
N GLU A 140 13.07 6.53 8.63
CA GLU A 140 14.29 7.05 8.00
C GLU A 140 15.40 5.99 7.95
N ALA A 141 15.63 5.25 9.04
CA ALA A 141 16.59 4.15 9.03
C ALA A 141 16.22 3.06 8.03
N GLN A 142 14.93 2.71 7.92
CA GLN A 142 14.46 1.74 6.93
C GLN A 142 14.73 2.22 5.50
N LYS A 143 14.44 3.49 5.17
CA LYS A 143 14.71 4.08 3.86
C LYS A 143 16.18 4.00 3.50
N ILE A 144 17.06 4.40 4.42
CA ILE A 144 18.52 4.31 4.26
C ILE A 144 18.95 2.85 4.02
N MET A 145 18.44 1.91 4.81
CA MET A 145 18.77 0.49 4.65
C MET A 145 18.35 -0.10 3.29
N VAL A 146 17.26 0.40 2.71
CA VAL A 146 16.80 0.00 1.36
C VAL A 146 17.64 0.68 0.28
N GLU A 147 17.85 1.99 0.38
CA GLU A 147 18.57 2.79 -0.61
C GLU A 147 20.01 2.29 -0.81
N TYR A 148 20.70 2.00 0.29
CA TYR A 148 22.09 1.54 0.26
C TYR A 148 22.24 0.01 0.28
N ASP A 149 21.13 -0.75 0.24
CA ASP A 149 21.10 -2.22 0.35
C ASP A 149 21.91 -2.77 1.54
N ILE A 150 21.74 -2.15 2.71
CA ILE A 150 22.44 -2.53 3.95
C ILE A 150 21.47 -3.07 5.00
N GLY A 151 21.93 -4.03 5.80
CA GLY A 151 21.14 -4.65 6.87
C GLY A 151 21.21 -3.96 8.24
N ARG A 152 22.10 -2.97 8.39
CA ARG A 152 22.38 -2.26 9.64
C ARG A 152 23.02 -0.91 9.37
N VAL A 153 22.80 0.04 10.27
CA VAL A 153 23.31 1.42 10.18
C VAL A 153 23.93 1.81 11.52
N LEU A 154 25.08 2.48 11.50
CA LEU A 154 25.67 3.05 12.70
C LEU A 154 24.91 4.31 13.12
N VAL A 155 24.63 4.42 14.41
CA VAL A 155 24.00 5.62 14.98
C VAL A 155 25.09 6.54 15.52
N VAL A 156 25.20 7.73 14.94
CA VAL A 156 26.28 8.68 15.22
C VAL A 156 25.69 10.04 15.60
N ASP A 157 26.27 10.67 16.61
CA ASP A 157 25.88 11.99 17.11
C ASP A 157 27.15 12.77 17.46
N ASP A 158 27.30 13.98 16.91
CA ASP A 158 28.51 14.80 16.99
C ASP A 158 29.80 14.02 16.66
N GLY A 159 29.76 13.18 15.62
CA GLY A 159 30.89 12.37 15.16
C GLY A 159 31.26 11.20 16.07
N LYS A 160 30.50 10.95 17.15
CA LYS A 160 30.69 9.84 18.08
C LYS A 160 29.67 8.75 17.84
N LEU A 161 30.13 7.50 17.86
CA LEU A 161 29.24 6.34 17.81
C LEU A 161 28.39 6.28 19.08
N LYS A 162 27.08 6.20 18.92
CA LYS A 162 26.09 6.07 20.01
C LYS A 162 25.43 4.70 20.06
N GLY A 163 25.39 4.00 18.93
CA GLY A 163 24.74 2.71 18.84
C GLY A 163 24.77 2.12 17.43
N ILE A 164 24.08 1.00 17.27
CA ILE A 164 23.78 0.38 15.98
C ILE A 164 22.31 0.01 15.93
N VAL A 165 21.69 0.16 14.77
CA VAL A 165 20.32 -0.29 14.51
C VAL A 165 20.32 -1.21 13.29
N THR A 166 19.57 -2.31 13.37
CA THR A 166 19.47 -3.33 12.32
C THR A 166 18.05 -3.46 11.78
N LYS A 167 17.90 -4.08 10.60
CA LYS A 167 16.57 -4.47 10.08
C LYS A 167 15.75 -5.26 11.10
N GLY A 168 16.41 -6.12 11.89
CA GLY A 168 15.75 -6.93 12.93
C GLY A 168 15.19 -6.09 14.07
N ASP A 169 15.87 -5.01 14.46
CA ASP A 169 15.38 -4.09 15.51
C ASP A 169 14.14 -3.33 15.03
N ILE A 170 14.15 -2.89 13.76
CA ILE A 170 12.99 -2.22 13.13
C ILE A 170 11.79 -3.17 13.08
N VAL A 171 11.98 -4.40 12.58
CA VAL A 171 10.90 -5.40 12.48
C VAL A 171 10.32 -5.73 13.86
N ARG A 172 11.16 -6.07 14.84
CA ARG A 172 10.72 -6.38 16.20
C ARG A 172 9.95 -5.24 16.83
N THR A 173 10.42 -4.00 16.63
CA THR A 173 9.74 -2.83 17.19
C THR A 173 8.42 -2.58 16.47
N SER A 174 8.37 -2.75 15.14
CA SER A 174 7.12 -2.64 14.39
C SER A 174 6.08 -3.63 14.92
N GLU A 175 6.43 -4.89 15.18
CA GLU A 175 5.51 -5.89 15.74
C GLU A 175 4.97 -5.51 17.12
N ILE A 176 5.80 -4.91 17.98
CA ILE A 176 5.40 -4.43 19.32
C ILE A 176 4.44 -3.23 19.21
N TYR A 177 4.68 -2.34 18.25
CA TYR A 177 3.93 -1.09 18.06
C TYR A 177 2.83 -1.17 17.00
N ASN A 178 2.54 -2.36 16.46
CA ASN A 178 1.55 -2.56 15.41
C ASN A 178 0.19 -2.94 16.02
N PRO A 179 -0.70 -1.99 16.36
CA PRO A 179 -2.11 -2.33 16.40
C PRO A 179 -2.46 -2.70 14.97
N GLU A 180 -2.84 -3.97 14.75
CA GLU A 180 -3.27 -4.44 13.43
C GLU A 180 -4.23 -3.39 12.85
N PRO A 181 -3.87 -2.73 11.72
CA PRO A 181 -4.76 -1.75 11.15
C PRO A 181 -6.06 -2.47 10.81
N LYS A 182 -7.19 -2.01 11.36
CA LYS A 182 -8.50 -2.54 10.95
C LYS A 182 -8.78 -1.97 9.58
N ILE A 183 -8.38 -2.73 8.56
CA ILE A 183 -8.78 -2.48 7.18
C ILE A 183 -10.17 -3.06 7.05
N ASN A 184 -11.17 -2.20 6.81
CA ASN A 184 -12.41 -2.71 6.25
C ASN A 184 -12.05 -3.22 4.85
N LYS A 185 -12.06 -4.54 4.65
CA LYS A 185 -11.87 -5.13 3.33
C LYS A 185 -12.80 -4.44 2.36
N CYS A 186 -12.28 -4.10 1.18
CA CYS A 186 -13.11 -3.67 0.07
C CYS A 186 -13.93 -4.86 -0.40
N SER A 187 -15.08 -5.08 0.24
CA SER A 187 -15.95 -6.21 -0.07
C SER A 187 -16.98 -5.88 -1.14
N HIS A 188 -17.28 -4.61 -1.38
CA HIS A 188 -18.44 -4.20 -2.17
C HIS A 188 -18.15 -2.92 -2.96
N ILE A 189 -18.55 -2.88 -4.23
CA ILE A 189 -18.63 -1.61 -4.98
C ILE A 189 -19.72 -0.76 -4.32
N THR A 190 -19.39 0.43 -3.83
CA THR A 190 -20.40 1.21 -3.11
C THR A 190 -21.57 1.63 -3.99
N ASN A 191 -21.32 2.05 -5.24
CA ASN A 191 -22.37 2.29 -6.22
C ASN A 191 -21.84 2.17 -7.66
N ILE A 192 -22.66 1.65 -8.57
CA ILE A 192 -22.47 1.81 -10.02
C ILE A 192 -23.57 2.71 -10.56
N TYR A 193 -23.20 3.80 -11.23
CA TYR A 193 -24.11 4.72 -11.89
C TYR A 193 -24.02 4.58 -13.40
N PHE A 194 -25.17 4.46 -14.05
CA PHE A 194 -25.29 4.45 -15.50
C PHE A 194 -25.94 5.75 -15.96
N TYR A 195 -25.18 6.57 -16.69
CA TYR A 195 -25.67 7.78 -17.32
C TYR A 195 -25.72 7.57 -18.84
N GLY A 196 -26.70 8.18 -19.49
CA GLY A 196 -26.79 8.16 -20.94
C GLY A 196 -27.40 9.45 -21.47
N ASP A 197 -26.73 10.08 -22.44
CA ASP A 197 -27.24 11.25 -23.16
C ASP A 197 -28.50 10.95 -23.98
N ASN A 198 -28.81 9.66 -24.19
CA ASN A 198 -30.06 9.19 -24.79
C ASN A 198 -30.94 8.50 -23.72
N PRO A 199 -31.97 9.19 -23.20
CA PRO A 199 -32.88 8.65 -22.20
C PRO A 199 -33.52 7.31 -22.59
N LYS A 200 -33.75 7.05 -23.89
CA LYS A 200 -34.33 5.79 -24.36
C LYS A 200 -33.41 4.60 -24.11
N LYS A 201 -32.09 4.77 -24.24
CA LYS A 201 -31.13 3.67 -23.97
C LYS A 201 -31.09 3.32 -22.48
N VAL A 202 -31.19 4.33 -21.62
CA VAL A 202 -31.22 4.14 -20.17
C VAL A 202 -32.53 3.46 -19.77
N GLU A 203 -33.63 3.82 -20.42
CA GLU A 203 -34.95 3.18 -20.24
C GLU A 203 -34.96 1.72 -20.69
N GLU A 204 -34.44 1.41 -21.89
CA GLU A 204 -34.29 0.03 -22.38
C GLU A 204 -33.45 -0.84 -21.44
N LEU A 205 -32.32 -0.33 -20.94
CA LEU A 205 -31.50 -1.07 -19.97
C LEU A 205 -32.22 -1.28 -18.64
N ALA A 206 -32.95 -0.26 -18.16
CA ALA A 206 -33.72 -0.37 -16.93
C ALA A 206 -34.79 -1.48 -17.05
N GLU A 207 -35.49 -1.54 -18.18
CA GLU A 207 -36.44 -2.62 -18.47
C GLU A 207 -35.76 -4.00 -18.50
N GLU A 208 -34.62 -4.13 -19.19
CA GLU A 208 -33.87 -5.40 -19.24
C GLU A 208 -33.40 -5.85 -17.83
N ILE A 209 -32.92 -4.91 -17.01
CA ILE A 209 -32.51 -5.20 -15.62
C ILE A 209 -33.72 -5.62 -14.78
N ILE A 210 -34.86 -4.91 -14.88
CA ILE A 210 -36.09 -5.27 -14.16
C ILE A 210 -36.54 -6.69 -14.53
N VAL A 211 -36.57 -7.01 -15.83
CA VAL A 211 -36.95 -8.35 -16.32
C VAL A 211 -35.98 -9.43 -15.81
N LEU A 212 -34.67 -9.19 -15.94
CA LEU A 212 -33.64 -10.12 -15.50
C LEU A 212 -33.77 -10.40 -13.99
N MET A 213 -33.86 -9.35 -13.18
CA MET A 213 -33.89 -9.47 -11.72
C MET A 213 -35.21 -10.09 -11.25
N GLY A 214 -36.34 -9.69 -11.84
CA GLY A 214 -37.63 -10.31 -11.57
C GLY A 214 -37.65 -11.82 -11.88
N ALA A 215 -37.05 -12.24 -13.00
CA ALA A 215 -36.93 -13.66 -13.36
C ALA A 215 -36.07 -14.47 -12.37
N ARG A 216 -35.17 -13.81 -11.62
CA ARG A 216 -34.35 -14.43 -10.56
C ARG A 216 -35.02 -14.40 -9.18
N GLY A 217 -36.23 -13.82 -9.09
CA GLY A 217 -37.00 -13.74 -7.86
C GLY A 217 -36.55 -12.64 -6.91
N TYR A 218 -35.91 -11.58 -7.44
CA TYR A 218 -35.73 -10.32 -6.71
C TYR A 218 -37.07 -9.58 -6.60
N ILE A 219 -37.24 -8.85 -5.50
CA ILE A 219 -38.43 -8.06 -5.22
C ILE A 219 -38.30 -6.71 -5.94
N ILE A 220 -39.29 -6.34 -6.75
CA ILE A 220 -39.32 -5.06 -7.47
C ILE A 220 -40.43 -4.20 -6.86
N SER A 221 -40.07 -3.01 -6.37
CA SER A 221 -40.99 -2.04 -5.79
C SER A 221 -40.89 -0.70 -6.52
N GLU A 222 -41.99 -0.25 -7.12
CA GLU A 222 -42.07 1.05 -7.77
C GLU A 222 -42.52 2.14 -6.78
N LYS A 223 -41.77 3.26 -6.77
CA LYS A 223 -42.06 4.49 -6.03
C LYS A 223 -42.17 5.66 -7.03
N GLU A 224 -42.57 6.82 -6.52
CA GLU A 224 -42.71 8.05 -7.31
C GLU A 224 -41.38 8.44 -7.98
N ASP A 225 -40.30 8.49 -7.19
CA ASP A 225 -38.99 8.97 -7.65
C ASP A 225 -38.02 7.85 -8.07
N PHE A 226 -38.37 6.57 -7.87
CA PHE A 226 -37.47 5.45 -8.23
C PHE A 226 -38.19 4.10 -8.31
N ILE A 227 -37.54 3.12 -8.94
CA ILE A 227 -37.88 1.69 -8.83
C ILE A 227 -36.76 1.01 -8.03
N GLU A 228 -37.11 0.31 -6.98
CA GLU A 228 -36.17 -0.41 -6.11
C GLU A 228 -36.22 -1.90 -6.40
N ILE A 229 -35.04 -2.51 -6.51
CA ILE A 229 -34.84 -3.96 -6.65
C ILE A 229 -34.15 -4.44 -5.38
N SER A 230 -34.80 -5.33 -4.64
CA SER A 230 -34.33 -5.87 -3.35
C SER A 230 -34.22 -7.38 -3.38
N ASP A 231 -33.39 -7.96 -2.53
CA ASP A 231 -33.37 -9.41 -2.31
C ASP A 231 -34.62 -9.90 -1.55
N ARG A 232 -34.60 -11.18 -1.17
CA ARG A 232 -35.70 -11.82 -0.45
C ARG A 232 -35.80 -11.39 1.02
N GLU A 233 -34.77 -10.76 1.56
CA GLU A 233 -34.72 -10.21 2.92
C GLU A 233 -35.09 -8.73 2.95
N TRP A 234 -35.53 -8.16 1.80
CA TRP A 234 -35.88 -6.75 1.61
C TRP A 234 -34.69 -5.80 1.68
N GLU A 235 -33.48 -6.29 1.48
CA GLU A 235 -32.31 -5.44 1.38
C GLU A 235 -32.18 -4.90 -0.05
N PRO A 236 -32.00 -3.56 -0.23
CA PRO A 236 -31.96 -2.94 -1.54
C PRO A 236 -30.63 -3.24 -2.26
N ILE A 237 -30.72 -3.65 -3.53
CA ILE A 237 -29.58 -4.01 -4.38
C ILE A 237 -29.44 -3.06 -5.59
N ALA A 238 -30.56 -2.53 -6.10
CA ALA A 238 -30.50 -1.52 -7.16
C ALA A 238 -31.67 -0.53 -7.05
N LYS A 239 -31.43 0.68 -7.54
CA LYS A 239 -32.41 1.75 -7.68
C LYS A 239 -32.33 2.33 -9.08
N ILE A 240 -33.44 2.30 -9.78
CA ILE A 240 -33.61 3.00 -11.06
C ILE A 240 -34.26 4.34 -10.73
N MET A 241 -33.49 5.41 -10.76
CA MET A 241 -33.94 6.74 -10.36
C MET A 241 -34.76 7.38 -11.47
N LYS A 242 -35.84 8.06 -11.08
CA LYS A 242 -36.73 8.80 -11.97
C LYS A 242 -36.64 10.30 -11.70
N ARG A 243 -36.74 11.09 -12.75
CA ARG A 243 -36.88 12.54 -12.68
C ARG A 243 -37.97 12.99 -13.63
N ASN A 244 -38.98 13.69 -13.11
CA ASN A 244 -40.16 14.11 -13.88
C ASN A 244 -40.85 12.94 -14.62
N GLY A 245 -40.94 11.77 -13.97
CA GLY A 245 -41.58 10.57 -14.52
C GLY A 245 -40.77 9.83 -15.60
N LYS A 246 -39.52 10.24 -15.88
CA LYS A 246 -38.60 9.56 -16.80
C LYS A 246 -37.43 8.96 -16.05
N ILE A 247 -36.87 7.89 -16.58
CA ILE A 247 -35.66 7.27 -16.03
C ILE A 247 -34.48 8.23 -16.23
N ASP A 248 -33.78 8.56 -15.14
CA ASP A 248 -32.67 9.51 -15.09
C ASP A 248 -31.33 8.75 -15.10
N HIS A 249 -31.13 7.89 -14.11
CA HIS A 249 -29.96 7.02 -14.02
C HIS A 249 -30.28 5.73 -13.27
N ILE A 250 -29.44 4.74 -13.43
CA ILE A 250 -29.53 3.46 -12.70
C ILE A 250 -28.39 3.44 -11.69
N SER A 251 -28.72 3.23 -10.42
CA SER A 251 -27.79 3.03 -9.32
C SER A 251 -27.87 1.57 -8.88
N ILE A 252 -26.73 0.89 -8.80
CA ILE A 252 -26.65 -0.45 -8.21
C ILE A 252 -25.87 -0.32 -6.90
N ASP A 253 -26.56 -0.47 -5.76
CA ASP A 253 -25.96 -0.51 -4.43
C ASP A 253 -25.48 -1.95 -4.19
N THR A 254 -24.16 -2.15 -4.21
CA THR A 254 -23.62 -3.49 -4.09
C THR A 254 -23.19 -3.84 -2.66
N LYS A 255 -23.70 -3.17 -1.62
CA LYS A 255 -23.44 -3.51 -0.20
C LYS A 255 -23.53 -5.01 0.14
N LEU A 256 -24.21 -5.80 -0.69
CA LEU A 256 -24.35 -7.26 -0.57
C LEU A 256 -23.68 -8.07 -1.70
N ILE A 257 -23.20 -7.45 -2.78
CA ILE A 257 -22.56 -8.17 -3.89
C ILE A 257 -21.05 -8.07 -3.76
N ASN A 258 -20.45 -9.17 -3.30
CA ASN A 258 -19.01 -9.29 -3.29
C ASN A 258 -18.47 -9.10 -4.71
N ILE A 259 -17.57 -8.14 -4.92
CA ILE A 259 -16.91 -7.91 -6.23
C ILE A 259 -16.09 -9.13 -6.69
N LEU A 260 -15.93 -10.14 -5.84
CA LEU A 260 -15.32 -11.44 -6.17
C LEU A 260 -16.36 -12.49 -6.58
N GLU A 261 -17.64 -12.32 -6.22
CA GLU A 261 -18.77 -13.20 -6.54
C GLU A 261 -19.66 -12.60 -7.65
N LEU A 262 -18.98 -12.19 -8.73
CA LEU A 262 -19.47 -11.37 -9.84
C LEU A 262 -20.57 -11.97 -10.73
N ASN A 263 -21.26 -13.06 -10.39
CA ASN A 263 -22.11 -13.73 -11.39
C ASN A 263 -23.28 -12.84 -11.87
N ILE A 264 -23.94 -12.13 -10.96
CA ILE A 264 -25.05 -11.23 -11.29
C ILE A 264 -24.54 -9.93 -11.89
N ILE A 265 -23.46 -9.37 -11.35
CA ILE A 265 -22.82 -8.18 -11.92
C ILE A 265 -22.36 -8.46 -13.35
N LYS A 266 -21.73 -9.60 -13.65
CA LYS A 266 -21.33 -9.99 -15.01
C LYS A 266 -22.51 -10.10 -15.97
N GLU A 267 -23.66 -10.59 -15.51
CA GLU A 267 -24.87 -10.65 -16.32
C GLU A 267 -25.42 -9.26 -16.60
N VAL A 268 -25.51 -8.40 -15.58
CA VAL A 268 -25.90 -6.99 -15.75
C VAL A 268 -24.90 -6.25 -16.65
N LEU A 269 -23.60 -6.47 -16.49
CA LEU A 269 -22.54 -5.90 -17.33
C LEU A 269 -22.64 -6.35 -18.79
N LYS A 270 -23.07 -7.59 -19.07
CA LYS A 270 -23.37 -8.03 -20.44
C LYS A 270 -24.58 -7.33 -21.03
N LEU A 271 -25.58 -7.00 -20.21
CA LEU A 271 -26.68 -6.15 -20.66
C LEU A 271 -26.16 -4.75 -20.98
N ILE A 272 -25.20 -4.23 -20.22
CA ILE A 272 -24.57 -2.92 -20.47
C ILE A 272 -23.63 -2.94 -21.69
N GLU A 273 -22.99 -4.06 -22.03
CA GLU A 273 -22.20 -4.19 -23.27
C GLU A 273 -23.06 -4.06 -24.55
N LYS A 274 -24.39 -4.28 -24.46
CA LYS A 274 -25.28 -4.27 -25.63
C LYS A 274 -25.67 -2.84 -26.07
N PRO A 275 -26.17 -1.94 -25.21
CA PRO A 275 -26.26 -0.52 -25.52
C PRO A 275 -24.88 0.10 -25.29
N LYS A 276 -24.28 0.64 -26.33
CA LYS A 276 -23.10 1.51 -26.21
C LYS A 276 -23.44 2.72 -25.33
N PHE A 277 -23.05 2.69 -24.06
CA PHE A 277 -23.23 3.77 -23.07
C PHE A 277 -22.06 4.75 -23.15
N GLU A 278 -22.36 6.04 -23.04
CA GLU A 278 -21.34 7.09 -23.17
C GLU A 278 -20.60 7.37 -21.86
N GLU A 279 -21.25 7.16 -20.69
CA GLU A 279 -20.65 7.33 -19.37
C GLU A 279 -21.14 6.30 -18.33
N VAL A 280 -20.21 5.55 -17.73
CA VAL A 280 -20.47 4.68 -16.55
C VAL A 280 -19.57 5.16 -15.43
N ILE A 281 -20.14 5.45 -14.26
CA ILE A 281 -19.39 5.86 -13.06
C ILE A 281 -19.47 4.75 -12.01
N ILE A 282 -18.33 4.13 -11.69
CA ILE A 282 -18.21 3.15 -10.61
C ILE A 282 -17.55 3.83 -9.43
N THR A 283 -18.19 3.83 -8.27
CA THR A 283 -17.65 4.42 -7.05
C THR A 283 -17.42 3.36 -5.98
N ASP A 284 -16.25 3.39 -5.37
CA ASP A 284 -15.91 2.54 -4.23
C ASP A 284 -15.24 3.34 -3.11
N HIS A 285 -15.34 2.85 -1.87
CA HIS A 285 -14.80 3.47 -0.67
C HIS A 285 -14.12 2.43 0.25
N ILE A 286 -12.79 2.36 0.22
CA ILE A 286 -12.01 1.58 1.21
C ILE A 286 -11.73 2.49 2.40
N THR A 287 -12.07 2.06 3.62
CA THR A 287 -11.77 2.84 4.82
C THR A 287 -10.83 2.06 5.72
N LEU A 288 -9.66 2.63 6.04
CA LEU A 288 -8.81 2.17 7.13
C LEU A 288 -9.27 2.85 8.41
N VAL A 289 -9.43 2.09 9.48
CA VAL A 289 -9.78 2.65 10.79
C VAL A 289 -8.75 2.17 11.81
N ASP A 290 -7.98 3.11 12.36
CA ASP A 290 -7.18 2.90 13.56
C ASP A 290 -7.71 3.81 14.68
N GLU A 291 -7.68 3.35 15.92
CA GLU A 291 -8.16 4.07 17.11
C GLU A 291 -7.38 5.37 17.36
N LYS A 292 -6.18 5.53 16.75
CA LYS A 292 -5.26 6.66 17.02
C LYS A 292 -4.77 7.43 15.78
N SER A 293 -5.07 6.97 14.56
CA SER A 293 -4.59 7.58 13.31
C SER A 293 -5.69 7.59 12.25
N ALA A 294 -6.10 8.77 11.80
CA ALA A 294 -7.18 8.96 10.83
C ALA A 294 -6.69 8.85 9.38
N ILE A 295 -6.22 7.67 8.93
CA ILE A 295 -6.13 7.45 7.48
C ILE A 295 -7.53 7.14 6.97
N GLN A 296 -8.31 8.19 6.71
CA GLN A 296 -9.69 8.04 6.28
C GLN A 296 -9.75 8.04 4.76
N ARG A 297 -10.12 6.88 4.20
CA ARG A 297 -10.76 6.72 2.89
C ARG A 297 -9.84 6.70 1.65
N ILE A 298 -9.94 5.61 0.88
CA ILE A 298 -9.69 5.55 -0.56
C ILE A 298 -11.02 5.61 -1.29
N ILE A 299 -11.29 6.69 -2.02
CA ILE A 299 -12.39 6.74 -2.99
C ILE A 299 -11.82 6.33 -4.35
N THR A 300 -12.43 5.33 -4.98
CA THR A 300 -12.14 4.96 -6.37
C THR A 300 -13.31 5.37 -7.26
N ASP A 301 -13.15 6.40 -8.08
CA ASP A 301 -14.13 6.77 -9.12
C ASP A 301 -13.62 6.25 -10.46
N VAL A 302 -14.46 5.51 -11.19
CA VAL A 302 -14.15 5.04 -12.55
C VAL A 302 -15.14 5.56 -13.55
N THR A 303 -14.70 6.48 -14.41
CA THR A 303 -15.53 7.00 -15.52
C THR A 303 -15.15 6.32 -16.83
N MET A 304 -16.12 5.71 -17.51
CA MET A 304 -15.97 5.08 -18.82
C MET A 304 -16.46 5.96 -19.97
N PHE A 305 -15.64 6.28 -20.98
CA PHE A 305 -16.08 7.05 -22.17
C PHE A 305 -16.01 6.22 -23.47
N GLU A 306 -17.06 6.23 -24.32
CA GLU A 306 -17.10 5.48 -25.59
C GLU A 306 -17.24 6.36 -26.85
N LYS A 307 -16.30 7.29 -27.09
CA LYS A 307 -16.23 8.02 -28.37
C LYS A 307 -15.33 7.37 -29.45
N SER A 308 -14.67 6.24 -29.17
CA SER A 308 -13.54 5.72 -29.97
C SER A 308 -13.58 4.23 -30.38
N MET A 309 -14.69 3.51 -30.15
CA MET A 309 -14.76 2.02 -30.21
C MET A 309 -13.96 1.28 -29.14
N LYS A 310 -13.42 2.00 -28.16
CA LYS A 310 -12.71 1.43 -27.02
C LYS A 310 -13.28 2.04 -25.74
N THR A 311 -13.29 1.27 -24.66
CA THR A 311 -13.67 1.78 -23.35
C THR A 311 -12.49 2.51 -22.74
N PHE A 312 -12.67 3.79 -22.39
CA PHE A 312 -11.69 4.54 -21.60
C PHE A 312 -12.13 4.65 -20.15
N GLY A 313 -11.49 3.90 -19.23
CA GLY A 313 -11.70 4.05 -17.79
C GLY A 313 -10.67 5.03 -17.21
N THR A 314 -11.10 5.94 -16.31
CA THR A 314 -10.18 6.70 -15.44
C THR A 314 -10.41 6.26 -14.01
N ILE A 315 -9.46 5.54 -13.39
CA ILE A 315 -9.50 5.23 -11.96
C ILE A 315 -8.91 6.41 -11.21
N THR A 316 -9.71 7.10 -10.38
CA THR A 316 -9.25 8.14 -9.45
C THR A 316 -9.13 7.56 -8.05
N VAL A 317 -7.93 7.50 -7.49
CA VAL A 317 -7.73 7.21 -6.05
C VAL A 317 -7.60 8.51 -5.30
N ARG A 318 -8.36 8.69 -4.21
CA ARG A 318 -8.14 9.79 -3.24
C ARG A 318 -7.77 9.19 -1.90
N ILE A 319 -6.61 9.55 -1.33
CA ILE A 319 -6.17 9.09 0.00
C ILE A 319 -6.19 10.28 0.95
N ASP A 320 -6.98 10.23 2.03
CA ASP A 320 -6.94 11.27 3.08
C ASP A 320 -6.19 10.76 4.32
N PHE A 321 -5.34 11.61 4.93
CA PHE A 321 -4.36 11.26 5.96
C PHE A 321 -4.58 11.97 7.29
#